data_AF-A0A5B7X7J3-F1
#
_entry.id   AF-A0A5B7X7J3-F1
#
_cell.length_a   1.000
_cell.length_b   1.000
_cell.length_c   1.000
_cell.angle_alpha   90.00
_cell.angle_beta   90.00
_cell.angle_gamma   90.00
#
_symmetry.space_group_name_H-M   'P 1'
#
loop_
_entity.id
_entity.type
_entity.pdbx_description
1 polymer ?
#
loop_
_entity_poly.entity_id
_entity_poly.type
_entity_poly.pdbx_seq_one_letter_code
_entity_poly.pdbx_strand_id
1 'polypeptide(L)'
;MNTSEASHNLQPTTYNLQPTTDNRQPTTDNRQPTTDLIYFDGNHSKEATLKYFEQLLPLAHNDSVFIFDDIHWSKGMEEAWAEIKGHPRVRVSIDSFFWGIVFFRKEQEKEHFIIRL
;
A
#
# COMPACT_ATOMS: atom_id res chain seq x y z
N MET A 1 6.09 57.83 -61.12
CA MET A 1 4.64 57.71 -60.94
C MET A 1 4.11 56.75 -61.99
N ASN A 2 3.71 55.55 -61.60
CA ASN A 2 2.53 54.87 -62.13
C ASN A 2 2.19 53.70 -61.20
N THR A 3 0.97 53.68 -60.71
CA THR A 3 0.41 52.71 -59.77
C THR A 3 -0.35 51.63 -60.53
N SER A 4 -0.14 50.36 -60.19
CA SER A 4 -1.09 49.29 -60.47
C SER A 4 -1.34 48.51 -59.17
N GLU A 5 -2.59 48.52 -58.72
CA GLU A 5 -3.07 47.82 -57.54
C GLU A 5 -2.96 46.30 -57.72
N ALA A 6 -2.44 45.59 -56.70
CA ALA A 6 -2.53 44.14 -56.61
C ALA A 6 -3.48 43.79 -55.46
N SER A 7 -4.65 43.24 -55.81
CA SER A 7 -5.61 42.70 -54.86
C SER A 7 -5.01 41.53 -54.08
N HIS A 8 -4.95 41.61 -52.75
CA HIS A 8 -4.57 40.49 -51.89
C HIS A 8 -5.82 39.70 -51.52
N ASN A 9 -5.98 38.54 -52.14
CA ASN A 9 -6.99 37.54 -51.80
C ASN A 9 -6.54 36.80 -50.52
N LEU A 10 -7.06 37.21 -49.37
CA LEU A 10 -6.93 36.44 -48.13
C LEU A 10 -8.09 35.44 -48.05
N GLN A 11 -7.82 34.19 -48.41
CA GLN A 11 -8.71 33.08 -48.06
C GLN A 11 -8.53 32.77 -46.56
N PRO A 12 -9.61 32.61 -45.77
CA PRO A 12 -9.46 32.21 -44.38
C PRO A 12 -8.98 30.75 -44.31
N THR A 13 -7.78 30.53 -43.77
CA THR A 13 -7.31 29.20 -43.39
C THR A 13 -8.10 28.72 -42.18
N THR A 14 -9.04 27.80 -42.39
CA THR A 14 -9.69 27.09 -41.29
C THR A 14 -8.74 26.00 -40.79
N TYR A 15 -8.22 26.16 -39.58
CA TYR A 15 -7.48 25.09 -38.89
C TYR A 15 -8.48 24.03 -38.41
N ASN A 16 -8.42 22.84 -38.99
CA ASN A 16 -9.14 21.68 -38.47
C ASN A 16 -8.37 21.14 -37.25
N LEU A 17 -8.79 21.56 -36.05
CA LEU A 17 -8.37 20.89 -34.81
C LEU A 17 -9.14 19.57 -34.72
N GLN A 18 -8.50 18.47 -35.12
CA GLN A 18 -9.00 17.15 -34.76
C GLN A 18 -8.76 16.94 -33.25
N PRO A 19 -9.77 16.54 -32.48
CA PRO A 19 -9.56 16.17 -31.09
C PRO A 19 -8.59 14.99 -31.06
N THR A 20 -7.41 15.17 -30.47
CA THR A 20 -6.53 14.05 -30.16
C THR A 20 -7.24 13.24 -29.07
N THR A 21 -7.86 12.13 -29.45
CA THR A 21 -8.30 11.15 -28.46
C THR A 21 -7.04 10.59 -27.83
N ASP A 22 -6.80 10.95 -26.57
CA ASP A 22 -5.77 10.34 -25.74
C ASP A 22 -6.10 8.85 -25.59
N ASN A 23 -5.56 8.01 -26.49
CA ASN A 23 -5.72 6.56 -26.49
C ASN A 23 -4.86 5.92 -25.39
N ARG A 24 -4.87 6.47 -24.17
CA ARG A 24 -4.36 5.75 -23.00
C ARG A 24 -5.30 4.58 -22.74
N GLN A 25 -4.92 3.43 -23.27
CA GLN A 25 -5.45 2.16 -22.77
C GLN A 25 -5.21 2.13 -21.25
N PRO A 26 -6.20 1.74 -20.43
CA PRO A 26 -5.93 1.42 -19.04
C PRO A 26 -4.91 0.28 -19.07
N THR A 27 -3.68 0.57 -18.67
CA THR A 27 -2.72 -0.48 -18.38
C THR A 27 -3.29 -1.24 -17.20
N THR A 28 -3.95 -2.36 -17.46
CA THR A 28 -4.36 -3.30 -16.42
C THR A 28 -3.09 -3.83 -15.79
N ASP A 29 -2.68 -3.22 -14.68
CA ASP A 29 -1.60 -3.76 -13.87
C ASP A 29 -2.11 -5.09 -13.30
N ASN A 30 -1.68 -6.20 -13.89
CA ASN A 30 -2.05 -7.56 -13.48
C ASN A 30 -1.41 -7.96 -12.13
N ARG A 31 -0.89 -7.00 -11.37
CA ARG A 31 -0.34 -7.23 -10.03
C ARG A 31 -1.49 -7.38 -9.04
N GLN A 32 -1.37 -8.39 -8.18
CA GLN A 32 -2.22 -8.52 -7.00
C GLN A 32 -2.13 -7.21 -6.20
N PRO A 33 -3.25 -6.64 -5.73
CA PRO A 33 -3.22 -5.42 -4.92
C PRO A 33 -2.41 -5.69 -3.65
N THR A 34 -1.49 -4.78 -3.35
CA THR A 34 -0.69 -4.80 -2.12
C THR A 34 -1.09 -3.64 -1.22
N THR A 35 -0.75 -3.71 0.07
CA THR A 35 -1.13 -2.68 1.05
C THR A 35 0.06 -2.25 1.89
N ASP A 36 0.26 -0.94 2.03
CA ASP A 36 1.39 -0.38 2.79
C ASP A 36 1.18 -0.49 4.31
N LEU A 37 -0.05 -0.33 4.77
CA LEU A 37 -0.37 -0.33 6.20
C LEU A 37 -1.71 -1.03 6.47
N ILE A 38 -1.72 -1.95 7.43
CA ILE A 38 -2.94 -2.61 7.92
C ILE A 38 -2.99 -2.48 9.45
N TYR A 39 -4.12 -2.01 9.97
CA TYR A 39 -4.38 -1.88 11.41
C TYR A 39 -5.46 -2.88 11.85
N PHE A 40 -5.16 -3.68 12.87
CA PHE A 40 -6.00 -4.73 13.42
C PHE A 40 -6.58 -4.26 14.76
N ASP A 41 -7.76 -3.65 14.71
CA ASP A 41 -8.55 -3.15 15.85
C ASP A 41 -9.93 -3.83 15.90
N GLY A 42 -9.93 -5.14 15.63
CA GLY A 42 -11.13 -5.95 15.47
C GLY A 42 -11.43 -6.77 16.72
N ASN A 43 -11.85 -8.02 16.50
CA ASN A 43 -12.06 -8.95 17.59
C ASN A 43 -10.72 -9.37 18.23
N HIS A 44 -10.49 -9.02 19.49
CA HIS A 44 -9.27 -9.34 20.26
C HIS A 44 -9.28 -10.78 20.85
N SER A 45 -9.73 -11.76 20.06
CA SER A 45 -9.56 -13.19 20.35
C SER A 45 -8.38 -13.74 19.55
N LYS A 46 -7.70 -14.75 20.11
CA LYS A 46 -6.56 -15.40 19.45
C LYS A 46 -6.91 -15.86 18.04
N GLU A 47 -7.99 -16.60 17.91
CA GLU A 47 -8.42 -17.26 16.68
C GLU A 47 -8.82 -16.23 15.62
N ALA A 48 -9.53 -15.18 16.01
CA ALA A 48 -9.93 -14.11 15.10
C ALA A 48 -8.72 -13.34 14.60
N THR A 49 -7.82 -12.92 15.49
CA THR A 49 -6.60 -12.18 15.15
C THR A 49 -5.71 -12.97 14.20
N LEU A 50 -5.44 -14.25 14.48
CA LEU A 50 -4.62 -15.10 13.61
C LEU A 50 -5.31 -15.35 12.26
N LYS A 51 -6.63 -15.54 12.25
CA LYS A 51 -7.40 -15.69 11.01
C LYS A 51 -7.29 -14.44 10.13
N TYR A 52 -7.45 -13.25 10.69
CA TYR A 52 -7.33 -12.00 9.93
C TYR A 52 -5.89 -11.79 9.45
N PHE A 53 -4.91 -12.08 10.30
CA PHE A 53 -3.50 -12.02 9.93
C PHE A 53 -3.23 -12.87 8.68
N GLU A 54 -3.59 -14.15 8.69
CA GLU A 54 -3.37 -15.06 7.55
C GLU A 54 -4.14 -14.64 6.28
N GLN A 55 -5.36 -14.11 6.44
CA GLN A 55 -6.15 -13.63 5.30
C GLN A 55 -5.54 -12.40 4.62
N LEU A 56 -4.94 -11.51 5.40
CA LEU A 56 -4.40 -10.23 4.91
C LEU A 56 -2.91 -10.31 4.58
N LEU A 57 -2.21 -11.31 5.09
CA LEU A 57 -0.79 -11.56 4.83
C LEU A 57 -0.43 -11.61 3.33
N PRO A 58 -1.25 -12.17 2.40
CA PRO A 58 -1.00 -12.09 0.96
C PRO A 58 -0.90 -10.67 0.40
N LEU A 59 -1.51 -9.67 1.05
CA LEU A 59 -1.46 -8.27 0.63
C LEU A 59 -0.16 -7.56 1.07
N ALA A 60 0.59 -8.16 1.99
CA ALA A 60 1.85 -7.60 2.47
C ALA A 60 2.95 -7.71 1.40
N HIS A 61 3.67 -6.61 1.22
CA HIS A 61 4.90 -6.50 0.43
C HIS A 61 6.09 -6.15 1.34
N ASN A 62 7.27 -5.90 0.76
CA ASN A 62 8.52 -5.75 1.53
C ASN A 62 8.48 -4.58 2.53
N ASP A 63 7.76 -3.52 2.20
CA ASP A 63 7.68 -2.31 3.02
C ASP A 63 6.32 -2.16 3.73
N SER A 64 5.49 -3.21 3.72
CA SER A 64 4.24 -3.22 4.49
C SER A 64 4.49 -3.20 5.99
N VAL A 65 3.56 -2.57 6.71
CA VAL A 65 3.51 -2.54 8.17
C VAL A 65 2.16 -3.05 8.63
N PHE A 66 2.15 -4.03 9.53
CA PHE A 66 0.93 -4.47 10.20
C PHE A 66 0.99 -4.05 11.67
N ILE A 67 -0.08 -3.46 12.18
CA ILE A 67 -0.19 -2.96 13.55
C ILE A 67 -1.37 -3.66 14.23
N PHE A 68 -1.11 -4.32 15.35
CA PHE A 68 -2.09 -5.05 16.15
C PHE A 68 -2.37 -4.28 17.43
N ASP A 69 -3.64 -3.99 17.67
CA ASP A 69 -4.12 -3.37 18.90
C ASP A 69 -4.23 -4.40 20.03
N ASP A 70 -4.02 -3.95 21.27
CA ASP A 70 -4.32 -4.71 22.49
C ASP A 70 -3.59 -6.08 22.59
N ILE A 71 -2.32 -6.14 22.19
CA ILE A 71 -1.52 -7.37 22.16
C ILE A 71 -1.34 -8.06 23.53
N HIS A 72 -1.47 -7.31 24.63
CA HIS A 72 -1.38 -7.83 26.00
C HIS A 72 -2.74 -7.88 26.74
N TRP A 73 -3.86 -7.66 26.03
CA TRP A 73 -5.19 -7.59 26.64
C TRP A 73 -5.62 -8.87 27.35
N SER A 74 -5.25 -10.02 26.80
CA SER A 74 -5.61 -11.33 27.35
C SER A 74 -4.55 -12.37 27.05
N LYS A 75 -4.62 -13.51 27.76
CA LYS A 75 -3.78 -14.68 27.46
C LYS A 75 -3.88 -15.12 25.99
N GLY A 76 -5.07 -15.04 25.40
CA GLY A 76 -5.26 -15.38 23.98
C GLY A 76 -4.52 -14.42 23.04
N MET A 77 -4.51 -13.12 23.37
CA MET A 77 -3.77 -12.12 22.59
C MET A 77 -2.26 -12.26 22.76
N GLU A 78 -1.78 -12.61 23.97
CA GLU A 78 -0.36 -12.94 24.20
C GLU A 78 0.09 -14.13 23.32
N GLU A 79 -0.74 -15.17 23.25
CA GLU A 79 -0.49 -16.33 22.40
C GLU A 79 -0.53 -15.97 20.91
N ALA A 80 -1.52 -15.19 20.48
CA ALA A 80 -1.60 -14.70 19.10
C ALA A 80 -0.37 -13.87 18.73
N TRP A 81 0.06 -12.98 19.60
CA TRP A 81 1.22 -12.14 19.40
C TRP A 81 2.51 -12.96 19.30
N ALA A 82 2.67 -13.99 20.14
CA ALA A 82 3.79 -14.92 20.04
C ALA A 82 3.82 -15.65 18.69
N GLU A 83 2.67 -16.11 18.20
CA GLU A 83 2.55 -16.79 16.90
C GLU A 83 2.84 -15.84 15.72
N ILE A 84 2.30 -14.62 15.75
CA ILE A 84 2.54 -13.58 14.73
C ILE A 84 4.04 -13.24 14.63
N LYS A 85 4.72 -13.00 15.77
CA LYS A 85 6.17 -12.78 15.80
C LYS A 85 6.93 -13.98 15.22
N GLY A 86 6.50 -15.19 15.57
CA GLY A 86 7.08 -16.44 15.09
C GLY A 86 6.96 -16.63 13.58
N HIS A 87 5.97 -16.01 12.93
CA HIS A 87 5.66 -16.26 11.53
C HIS A 87 6.86 -16.03 10.57
N PRO A 88 7.18 -16.94 9.63
CA PRO A 88 8.36 -16.85 8.76
C PRO A 88 8.46 -15.58 7.91
N ARG A 89 7.31 -14.99 7.54
CA ARG A 89 7.28 -13.72 6.78
C ARG A 89 7.55 -12.48 7.66
N VAL A 90 7.31 -12.55 8.96
CA VAL A 90 7.62 -11.45 9.88
C VAL A 90 9.12 -11.43 10.13
N ARG A 91 9.76 -10.30 9.81
CA ARG A 91 11.19 -10.07 10.01
C ARG A 91 11.46 -9.28 11.27
N VAL A 92 10.83 -8.13 11.41
CA VAL A 92 10.98 -7.32 12.63
C VAL A 92 9.63 -7.22 13.33
N SER A 93 9.62 -7.35 14.64
CA SER A 93 8.48 -6.95 15.47
C SER A 93 8.88 -5.95 16.54
N ILE A 94 8.00 -5.00 16.84
CA ILE A 94 8.12 -4.09 17.96
C ILE A 94 6.92 -4.29 18.85
N ASP A 95 7.19 -4.63 20.09
CA ASP A 95 6.22 -4.65 21.18
C ASP A 95 6.32 -3.31 21.92
N SER A 96 5.25 -2.51 21.86
CA SER A 96 5.16 -1.21 22.51
C SER A 96 4.18 -1.22 23.69
N PHE A 97 3.92 -2.41 24.26
CA PHE A 97 2.88 -2.70 25.24
C PHE A 97 1.45 -2.60 24.70
N PHE A 98 1.02 -1.44 24.19
CA PHE A 98 -0.33 -1.29 23.63
C PHE A 98 -0.43 -1.86 22.22
N TRP A 99 0.61 -1.67 21.41
CA TRP A 99 0.64 -2.14 20.02
C TRP A 99 1.76 -3.14 19.76
N GLY A 100 1.43 -4.15 18.97
CA GLY A 100 2.40 -4.97 18.25
C GLY A 100 2.54 -4.47 16.82
N ILE A 101 3.75 -4.11 16.42
CA ILE A 101 4.04 -3.63 15.06
C ILE A 101 4.94 -4.66 14.38
N VAL A 102 4.61 -5.10 13.16
CA VAL A 102 5.46 -6.03 12.40
C VAL A 102 5.80 -5.51 11.02
N PHE A 103 7.01 -5.86 10.58
CA PHE A 103 7.61 -5.49 9.30
C PHE A 103 8.06 -6.75 8.54
N PHE A 104 8.00 -6.68 7.21
CA PHE A 104 8.28 -7.81 6.30
C PHE A 104 9.57 -7.66 5.49
N ARG A 105 10.33 -6.58 5.74
CA ARG A 105 11.53 -6.19 4.98
C ARG A 105 12.61 -7.28 5.04
N LYS A 106 12.95 -7.85 3.89
CA LYS A 106 13.87 -9.01 3.78
C LYS A 106 15.33 -8.66 4.03
N GLU A 107 15.68 -7.39 3.93
CA GLU A 107 17.04 -6.86 4.12
C GLU A 107 17.45 -6.78 5.59
N GLN A 108 16.53 -7.02 6.54
CA GLN A 108 16.80 -6.99 7.98
C GLN A 108 16.82 -8.40 8.57
N GLU A 109 17.65 -8.59 9.60
CA GLU A 109 17.65 -9.82 10.39
C GLU A 109 16.34 -10.04 11.14
N LYS A 110 16.06 -11.29 11.56
CA LYS A 110 14.84 -11.58 12.31
C LYS A 110 15.03 -11.11 13.74
N GLU A 111 14.35 -10.03 14.12
CA GLU A 111 14.53 -9.40 15.42
C GLU A 111 13.19 -9.02 16.05
N HIS A 112 13.12 -9.15 17.37
CA HIS A 112 11.91 -8.86 18.15
C HIS A 112 12.29 -7.90 19.28
N PHE A 113 11.83 -6.66 19.17
CA PHE A 113 12.12 -5.60 20.14
C PHE A 113 10.94 -5.43 21.09
N ILE A 114 11.25 -5.09 22.35
CA ILE A 114 10.28 -4.64 23.34
C ILE A 114 10.73 -3.26 23.80
N ILE A 115 9.87 -2.25 23.62
CA ILE A 115 10.15 -0.90 24.11
C ILE A 115 9.86 -0.88 25.61
N ARG A 116 10.87 -0.51 26.40
CA ARG A 116 10.74 -0.25 27.83
C ARG A 116 10.89 1.26 28.03
N LEU A 117 9.88 1.89 28.61
CA LEU A 117 9.94 3.28 29.07
C LEU A 117 10.44 3.34 30.52
#